data_AF-A0A8T0RA19-F1
#
_entry.id   AF-A0A8T0RA19-F1
#
_cell.length_a   1.000
_cell.length_b   1.000
_cell.length_c   1.000
_cell.angle_alpha   90.00
_cell.angle_beta   90.00
_cell.angle_gamma   90.00
#
_symmetry.space_group_name_H-M   'P 1'
#
loop_
_entity.id
_entity.type
_entity.pdbx_description
1 polymer ?
#
loop_
_entity_poly.entity_id
_entity_poly.type
_entity_poly.pdbx_seq_one_letter_code
_entity_poly.pdbx_strand_id
1 'polypeptide(L)'
;MPRNTNPSDDENINPTANVALATTIASVPSRKSWLPAGFGGSGKHGATIDTPLEDPKKKERELLSWEQDLKRREQDIKRREDAMNRAGVAVEVRNWPEFYPIIHHDIANEIPIHAQKLQYTAFASWLGLIACLIWNFFAVLVESIRSEDIVSFLLAVIYAMSGCPLSYILWYRPLYRAMRTDSVVTFGQFFVFYSIHVGFCVIAAIAPPIIFRGKTLTGILVAIEVLAGDMLVGVLYFIGFVFFALESLISIWVLERVYMYFRGHR
;
A
#
# COMPACT_ATOMS: atom_id res chain seq x y z
N MET A 1 46.83 60.23 20.92
CA MET A 1 46.92 61.06 19.70
C MET A 1 48.39 61.13 19.29
N PRO A 2 48.73 61.37 18.00
CA PRO A 2 47.88 61.63 16.83
C PRO A 2 47.70 60.36 15.96
N ARG A 3 47.00 60.29 14.82
CA ARG A 3 45.93 61.07 14.14
C ARG A 3 46.05 60.73 12.64
N ASN A 4 45.03 60.06 12.08
CA ASN A 4 44.50 60.23 10.71
C ASN A 4 45.47 59.90 9.54
N THR A 5 45.06 59.55 8.32
CA THR A 5 43.92 60.03 7.53
C THR A 5 43.29 58.96 6.64
N ASN A 6 41.96 58.81 6.72
CA ASN A 6 41.13 58.58 5.54
C ASN A 6 41.14 59.89 4.71
N PRO A 7 40.94 59.88 3.38
CA PRO A 7 39.55 59.89 2.88
C PRO A 7 39.30 59.29 1.48
N SER A 8 37.99 59.17 1.16
CA SER A 8 37.35 59.30 -0.17
C SER A 8 37.80 58.41 -1.34
N ASP A 9 36.95 57.67 -2.06
CA ASP A 9 35.49 57.36 -1.96
C ASP A 9 35.27 56.03 -2.76
N ASP A 10 34.10 55.42 -3.00
CA ASP A 10 32.71 55.86 -3.06
C ASP A 10 31.69 54.86 -2.45
N GLU A 11 30.46 55.37 -2.30
CA GLU A 11 29.15 54.71 -2.33
C GLU A 11 28.95 53.65 -3.46
N ASN A 12 27.96 52.73 -3.46
CA ASN A 12 26.59 52.80 -2.94
C ASN A 12 26.01 51.36 -2.72
N ILE A 13 25.31 51.08 -1.60
CA ILE A 13 23.85 50.85 -1.73
C ILE A 13 23.30 49.40 -1.85
N ASN A 14 23.31 48.57 -0.80
CA ASN A 14 22.31 47.50 -0.63
C ASN A 14 21.34 47.87 0.50
N PRO A 15 20.02 47.90 0.25
CA PRO A 15 19.15 47.25 1.22
C PRO A 15 17.97 46.48 0.62
N THR A 16 17.62 45.42 1.33
CA THR A 16 16.39 44.63 1.22
C THR A 16 15.10 45.43 1.45
N ALA A 17 13.98 44.86 0.96
CA ALA A 17 12.62 45.00 1.50
C ALA A 17 11.89 46.33 1.16
N ASN A 18 10.72 46.36 0.50
CA ASN A 18 9.45 45.73 0.90
C ASN A 18 8.36 45.95 -0.19
N VAL A 19 7.17 45.36 0.03
CA VAL A 19 5.85 45.71 -0.58
C VAL A 19 5.66 45.34 -2.07
N ALA A 20 4.50 44.87 -2.56
CA ALA A 20 3.46 43.96 -2.03
C ALA A 20 2.57 43.52 -3.22
N LEU A 21 1.81 42.43 -3.02
CA LEU A 21 0.49 42.16 -3.63
C LEU A 21 0.29 42.45 -5.13
N ALA A 22 0.49 41.44 -5.97
CA ALA A 22 -0.18 41.33 -7.27
C ALA A 22 -0.74 39.91 -7.46
N THR A 23 -2.02 39.74 -7.14
CA THR A 23 -2.76 38.49 -7.36
C THR A 23 -2.91 38.21 -8.85
N THR A 24 -2.32 37.15 -9.36
CA THR A 24 -2.72 36.56 -10.66
C THR A 24 -2.84 35.04 -10.55
N ILE A 25 -4.06 34.58 -10.83
CA ILE A 25 -4.44 33.18 -10.87
C ILE A 25 -3.74 32.53 -12.08
N ALA A 26 -2.87 31.56 -11.85
CA ALA A 26 -2.24 30.76 -12.90
C ALA A 26 -2.68 29.29 -12.77
N SER A 27 -3.08 28.71 -13.90
CA SER A 27 -3.94 27.52 -13.96
C SER A 27 -3.18 26.19 -13.85
N VAL A 28 -3.92 25.17 -13.42
CA VAL A 28 -3.53 23.75 -13.52
C VAL A 28 -3.13 23.44 -14.98
N PRO A 29 -1.93 22.89 -15.25
CA PRO A 29 -1.57 22.47 -16.59
C PRO A 29 -2.49 21.32 -17.03
N SER A 30 -3.27 21.56 -18.08
CA SER A 30 -4.31 20.63 -18.55
C SER A 30 -3.73 19.25 -18.87
N ARG A 31 -4.37 18.22 -18.33
CA ARG A 31 -4.07 16.81 -18.56
C ARG A 31 -4.33 16.48 -20.04
N LYS A 32 -3.29 16.50 -20.88
CA LYS A 32 -3.40 16.14 -22.30
C LYS A 32 -3.94 14.70 -22.43
N SER A 33 -5.14 14.58 -23.00
CA SER A 33 -5.81 13.32 -23.28
C SER A 33 -5.10 12.58 -24.42
N TRP A 34 -4.53 11.41 -24.11
CA TRP A 34 -3.98 10.50 -25.11
C TRP A 34 -5.09 9.66 -25.75
N LEU A 35 -5.75 10.21 -26.76
CA LEU A 35 -6.60 9.45 -27.68
C LEU A 35 -6.37 9.96 -29.11
N PRO A 36 -5.90 9.12 -30.05
CA PRO A 36 -5.92 9.47 -31.46
C PRO A 36 -7.38 9.45 -31.95
N ALA A 37 -7.89 10.60 -32.38
CA ALA A 37 -9.22 10.71 -32.96
C ALA A 37 -9.24 10.03 -34.34
N GLY A 38 -9.92 8.90 -34.49
CA GLY A 38 -9.89 8.19 -35.77
C GLY A 38 -10.54 6.81 -35.88
N PHE A 39 -11.67 6.54 -35.22
CA PHE A 39 -12.57 5.44 -35.67
C PHE A 39 -14.01 5.69 -35.21
N GLY A 40 -14.92 5.92 -36.16
CA GLY A 40 -16.31 6.30 -35.87
C GLY A 40 -17.11 6.67 -37.13
N GLY A 41 -17.34 5.68 -38.00
CA GLY A 41 -18.10 5.87 -39.24
C GLY A 41 -19.50 5.26 -39.16
N SER A 42 -20.54 6.11 -39.16
CA SER A 42 -21.91 5.72 -39.51
C SER A 42 -22.49 6.77 -40.45
N GLY A 43 -22.90 6.33 -41.64
CA GLY A 43 -22.96 7.15 -42.85
C GLY A 43 -23.95 8.33 -42.88
N LYS A 44 -23.62 9.29 -43.74
CA LYS A 44 -24.34 9.54 -45.01
C LYS A 44 -23.56 10.52 -45.90
N HIS A 45 -23.82 10.42 -47.20
CA HIS A 45 -23.13 11.08 -48.31
C HIS A 45 -22.96 12.60 -48.20
N GLY A 46 -21.86 13.11 -48.78
CA GLY A 46 -21.89 14.38 -49.52
C GLY A 46 -21.20 15.61 -48.90
N ALA A 47 -19.90 15.54 -48.63
CA ALA A 47 -19.05 16.72 -48.56
C ALA A 47 -17.63 16.39 -49.05
N THR A 48 -17.12 17.16 -50.01
CA THR A 48 -15.74 17.07 -50.49
C THR A 48 -14.78 17.55 -49.41
N ILE A 49 -14.05 16.63 -48.79
CA ILE A 49 -12.88 16.97 -47.97
C ILE A 49 -11.68 16.89 -48.90
N ASP A 50 -11.21 18.06 -49.33
CA ASP A 50 -10.00 18.22 -50.12
C ASP A 50 -8.81 17.75 -49.28
N THR A 51 -8.47 16.47 -49.41
CA THR A 51 -7.29 15.91 -48.76
C THR A 51 -6.08 16.47 -49.49
N PRO A 52 -5.22 17.28 -48.86
CA PRO A 52 -4.01 17.75 -49.53
C PRO A 52 -3.20 16.52 -49.93
N LEU A 53 -2.78 16.46 -51.20
CA LEU A 53 -1.78 15.51 -51.65
C LEU A 53 -0.43 15.94 -51.05
N GLU A 54 -0.26 15.66 -49.76
CA GLU A 54 0.99 15.81 -49.02
C GLU A 54 2.08 15.02 -49.75
N ASP A 55 3.12 15.73 -50.20
CA ASP A 55 4.23 15.15 -50.95
C ASP A 55 4.78 13.92 -50.21
N PRO A 56 4.90 12.74 -50.86
CA PRO A 56 5.42 11.54 -50.19
C PRO A 56 6.82 11.78 -49.62
N LYS A 57 7.63 12.61 -50.30
CA LYS A 57 8.97 13.04 -49.85
C LYS A 57 8.96 13.92 -48.59
N LYS A 58 7.88 14.67 -48.34
CA LYS A 58 7.71 15.45 -47.10
C LYS A 58 7.38 14.51 -45.95
N LYS A 59 6.45 13.57 -46.17
CA LYS A 59 6.07 12.54 -45.21
C LYS A 59 7.24 11.60 -44.86
N GLU A 60 8.07 11.21 -45.82
CA GLU A 60 9.31 10.46 -45.58
C GLU A 60 10.28 11.22 -44.66
N ARG A 61 10.48 12.53 -44.89
CA ARG A 61 11.34 13.36 -44.02
C ARG A 61 10.79 13.52 -42.61
N GLU A 62 9.48 13.66 -42.48
CA GLU A 62 8.80 13.71 -41.18
C GLU A 62 8.96 12.38 -40.45
N LEU A 63 8.69 11.24 -41.09
CA LEU A 63 8.90 9.89 -40.52
C LEU A 63 10.36 9.68 -40.07
N LEU A 64 11.35 10.04 -40.88
CA LEU A 64 12.77 9.96 -40.52
C LEU A 64 13.12 10.83 -39.29
N SER A 65 12.45 11.97 -39.10
CA SER A 65 12.62 12.81 -37.90
C SER A 65 11.96 12.21 -36.65
N TRP A 66 10.79 11.57 -36.81
CA TRP A 66 10.12 10.82 -35.74
C TRP A 66 10.91 9.58 -35.30
N GLU A 67 11.48 8.83 -36.24
CA GLU A 67 12.39 7.70 -35.95
C GLU A 67 13.63 8.14 -35.18
N GLN A 68 14.22 9.29 -35.55
CA GLN A 68 15.36 9.84 -34.82
C GLN A 68 15.00 10.30 -33.40
N ASP A 69 13.81 10.88 -33.19
CA ASP A 69 13.36 11.30 -31.86
C ASP A 69 13.00 10.09 -30.98
N LEU A 70 12.33 9.07 -31.53
CA LEU A 70 12.10 7.78 -30.85
C LEU A 70 13.41 7.15 -30.41
N LYS A 71 14.39 7.03 -31.33
CA LYS A 71 15.69 6.42 -31.04
C LYS A 71 16.49 7.17 -29.96
N ARG A 72 16.32 8.49 -29.85
CA ARG A 72 16.88 9.29 -28.73
C ARG A 72 16.19 8.95 -27.41
N ARG A 73 14.85 8.89 -27.40
CA ARG A 73 14.07 8.56 -26.19
C ARG A 73 14.35 7.13 -25.71
N GLU A 74 14.45 6.16 -26.61
CA GLU A 74 14.86 4.78 -26.30
C GLU A 74 16.25 4.73 -25.66
N GLN A 75 17.22 5.49 -26.18
CA GLN A 75 18.56 5.56 -25.60
C GLN A 75 18.57 6.20 -24.21
N ASP A 76 17.76 7.23 -23.97
CA ASP A 76 17.67 7.85 -22.65
C ASP A 76 16.89 7.00 -21.64
N ILE A 77 15.86 6.24 -22.09
CA ILE A 77 15.20 5.21 -21.28
C ILE A 77 16.21 4.12 -20.93
N LYS A 78 16.92 3.56 -21.91
CA LYS A 78 17.92 2.51 -21.69
C LYS A 78 19.05 2.96 -20.78
N ARG A 79 19.51 4.22 -20.86
CA ARG A 79 20.50 4.77 -19.91
C ARG A 79 19.95 4.89 -18.49
N ARG A 80 18.66 5.25 -18.33
CA ARG A 80 18.00 5.30 -17.02
C ARG A 80 17.79 3.91 -16.44
N GLU A 81 17.41 2.94 -17.26
CA GLU A 81 17.31 1.52 -16.90
C GLU A 81 18.68 0.96 -16.51
N ASP A 82 19.71 1.15 -17.34
CA ASP A 82 21.09 0.73 -17.06
C ASP A 82 21.68 1.39 -15.81
N ALA A 83 21.32 2.64 -15.52
CA ALA A 83 21.74 3.35 -14.31
C ALA A 83 20.99 2.87 -13.07
N MET A 84 19.69 2.60 -13.18
CA MET A 84 18.85 2.05 -12.11
C MET A 84 19.28 0.61 -11.75
N ASN A 85 19.56 -0.20 -12.77
CA ASN A 85 20.08 -1.57 -12.65
C ASN A 85 21.51 -1.56 -12.03
N ARG A 86 22.40 -0.66 -12.49
CA ARG A 86 23.73 -0.47 -11.87
C ARG A 86 23.69 0.09 -10.45
N ALA A 87 22.65 0.84 -10.09
CA ALA A 87 22.44 1.35 -8.73
C ALA A 87 21.91 0.28 -7.76
N GLY A 88 21.70 -0.96 -8.21
CA GLY A 88 21.11 -2.02 -7.38
C GLY A 88 19.66 -1.76 -7.00
N VAL A 89 19.01 -0.77 -7.63
CA VAL A 89 17.57 -0.54 -7.53
C VAL A 89 16.91 -1.57 -8.43
N ALA A 90 16.82 -2.79 -7.90
CA ALA A 90 15.94 -3.80 -8.44
C ALA A 90 14.57 -3.16 -8.60
N VAL A 91 14.08 -3.11 -9.84
CA VAL A 91 12.67 -2.82 -10.11
C VAL A 91 11.89 -4.04 -9.64
N GLU A 92 11.65 -4.07 -8.35
CA GLU A 92 10.59 -4.85 -7.71
C GLU A 92 9.35 -4.67 -8.63
N VAL A 93 8.71 -5.76 -9.08
CA VAL A 93 7.56 -5.68 -10.01
C VAL A 93 6.27 -5.82 -9.20
N ARG A 94 5.34 -4.86 -9.29
CA ARG A 94 4.08 -4.92 -8.50
C ARG A 94 3.15 -5.92 -9.17
N ASN A 95 2.81 -6.99 -8.45
CA ASN A 95 2.12 -8.14 -9.05
C ASN A 95 0.94 -8.66 -8.22
N TRP A 96 0.59 -8.00 -7.10
CA TRP A 96 -0.51 -8.47 -6.27
C TRP A 96 -1.33 -7.34 -5.60
N PRO A 97 -2.66 -7.49 -5.50
CA PRO A 97 -3.51 -8.45 -6.24
C PRO A 97 -3.57 -8.16 -7.74
N GLU A 98 -3.93 -9.15 -8.57
CA GLU A 98 -3.95 -9.05 -10.05
C GLU A 98 -4.77 -7.87 -10.58
N PHE A 99 -5.85 -7.49 -9.88
CA PHE A 99 -6.73 -6.38 -10.28
C PHE A 99 -6.23 -5.00 -9.81
N TYR A 100 -5.31 -4.95 -8.84
CA TYR A 100 -4.70 -3.72 -8.32
C TYR A 100 -3.27 -4.00 -7.83
N PRO A 101 -2.23 -3.88 -8.68
CA PRO A 101 -0.85 -4.14 -8.31
C PRO A 101 -0.28 -3.06 -7.37
N ILE A 102 -0.61 -3.18 -6.09
CA ILE A 102 -0.19 -2.29 -5.00
C ILE A 102 1.07 -2.84 -4.31
N ILE A 103 1.22 -4.17 -4.28
CA ILE A 103 2.25 -4.88 -3.51
C ILE A 103 3.18 -5.67 -4.45
N HIS A 104 4.47 -5.65 -4.13
CA HIS A 104 5.47 -6.55 -4.70
C HIS A 104 5.37 -7.91 -4.01
N HIS A 105 5.14 -8.97 -4.78
CA HIS A 105 4.97 -10.32 -4.25
C HIS A 105 5.58 -11.34 -5.23
N ASP A 106 6.91 -11.34 -5.31
CA ASP A 106 7.68 -12.39 -6.01
C ASP A 106 8.57 -13.15 -5.01
N ILE A 107 7.90 -13.89 -4.12
CA ILE A 107 8.55 -14.74 -3.11
C ILE A 107 9.45 -15.80 -3.77
N ALA A 108 9.15 -16.21 -5.00
CA ALA A 108 9.87 -17.27 -5.70
C ALA A 108 11.27 -16.84 -6.16
N ASN A 109 11.45 -15.57 -6.56
CA ASN A 109 12.75 -15.05 -7.04
C ASN A 109 13.58 -14.29 -5.99
N GLU A 110 12.95 -13.58 -5.04
CA GLU A 110 13.71 -12.71 -4.10
C GLU A 110 14.11 -13.37 -2.76
N ILE A 111 13.46 -14.47 -2.37
CA ILE A 111 13.68 -15.12 -1.06
C ILE A 111 14.31 -16.50 -1.29
N PRO A 112 15.39 -16.88 -0.57
CA PRO A 112 16.03 -18.18 -0.78
C PRO A 112 15.08 -19.34 -0.40
N ILE A 113 15.19 -20.46 -1.12
CA ILE A 113 14.20 -21.55 -1.18
C ILE A 113 13.80 -22.09 0.22
N HIS A 114 14.73 -22.09 1.18
CA HIS A 114 14.47 -22.53 2.56
C HIS A 114 13.57 -21.56 3.35
N ALA A 115 13.63 -20.27 3.04
CA ALA A 115 12.87 -19.19 3.68
C ALA A 115 11.50 -18.94 3.03
N GLN A 116 11.30 -19.35 1.77
CA GLN A 116 10.05 -19.11 1.03
C GLN A 116 8.83 -19.69 1.76
N LYS A 117 8.91 -20.93 2.27
CA LYS A 117 7.81 -21.59 2.99
C LYS A 117 7.37 -20.81 4.24
N LEU A 118 8.33 -20.16 4.91
CA LEU A 118 8.07 -19.33 6.07
C LEU A 118 7.33 -18.04 5.67
N GLN A 119 7.79 -17.37 4.61
CA GLN A 119 7.13 -16.17 4.08
C GLN A 119 5.72 -16.47 3.55
N TYR A 120 5.51 -17.60 2.86
CA TYR A 120 4.18 -18.02 2.42
C TYR A 120 3.23 -18.28 3.59
N THR A 121 3.71 -18.85 4.70
CA THR A 121 2.84 -19.07 5.87
C THR A 121 2.54 -17.76 6.61
N ALA A 122 3.51 -16.85 6.71
CA ALA A 122 3.29 -15.51 7.25
C ALA A 122 2.33 -14.67 6.36
N PHE A 123 2.38 -14.85 5.04
CA PHE A 123 1.39 -14.28 4.12
C PHE A 123 0.01 -14.92 4.31
N ALA A 124 -0.07 -16.22 4.54
CA ALA A 124 -1.32 -16.91 4.85
C ALA A 124 -1.95 -16.41 6.16
N SER A 125 -1.16 -16.15 7.21
CA SER A 125 -1.65 -15.53 8.46
C SER A 125 -2.08 -14.06 8.24
N TRP A 126 -1.41 -13.32 7.36
CA TRP A 126 -1.85 -11.97 6.98
C TRP A 126 -3.21 -11.99 6.26
N LEU A 127 -3.42 -12.92 5.33
CA LEU A 127 -4.72 -13.14 4.69
C LEU A 127 -5.78 -13.65 5.69
N GLY A 128 -5.40 -14.51 6.63
CA GLY A 128 -6.26 -15.02 7.69
C GLY A 128 -6.76 -13.90 8.61
N LEU A 129 -5.88 -12.97 9.02
CA LEU A 129 -6.28 -11.74 9.73
C LEU A 129 -7.29 -10.91 8.92
N ILE A 130 -7.07 -10.71 7.62
CA ILE A 130 -8.01 -9.98 6.76
C ILE A 130 -9.37 -10.69 6.73
N ALA A 131 -9.40 -12.01 6.58
CA ALA A 131 -10.62 -12.81 6.62
C ALA A 131 -11.34 -12.72 7.98
N CYS A 132 -10.59 -12.77 9.10
CA CYS A 132 -11.13 -12.57 10.45
C CYS A 132 -11.80 -11.20 10.60
N LEU A 133 -11.13 -10.12 10.15
CA LEU A 133 -11.64 -8.76 10.25
C LEU A 133 -12.88 -8.52 9.38
N ILE A 134 -12.90 -9.08 8.17
CA ILE A 134 -14.07 -9.04 7.27
C ILE A 134 -15.25 -9.80 7.88
N TRP A 135 -15.02 -11.01 8.39
CA TRP A 135 -16.08 -11.79 9.05
C TRP A 135 -16.60 -11.09 10.31
N ASN A 136 -15.71 -10.50 11.11
CA ASN A 136 -16.08 -9.72 12.29
C ASN A 136 -16.96 -8.52 11.90
N PHE A 137 -16.61 -7.79 10.84
CA PHE A 137 -17.45 -6.72 10.31
C PHE A 137 -18.85 -7.21 9.93
N PHE A 138 -18.98 -8.34 9.21
CA PHE A 138 -20.29 -8.88 8.85
C PHE A 138 -21.11 -9.35 10.06
N ALA A 139 -20.50 -10.04 11.01
CA ALA A 139 -21.19 -10.50 12.22
C ALA A 139 -21.70 -9.34 13.08
N VAL A 140 -20.84 -8.33 13.31
CA VAL A 140 -21.20 -7.13 14.09
C VAL A 140 -22.20 -6.25 13.36
N LEU A 141 -22.17 -6.19 12.02
CA LEU A 141 -23.20 -5.52 11.21
C LEU A 141 -24.58 -6.16 11.42
N VAL A 142 -24.67 -7.49 11.42
CA VAL A 142 -25.95 -8.19 11.66
C VAL A 142 -26.46 -7.96 13.09
N GLU A 143 -25.58 -7.97 14.09
CA GLU A 143 -25.95 -7.64 15.48
C GLU A 143 -26.41 -6.19 15.62
N SER A 144 -25.66 -5.23 15.07
CA SER A 144 -25.95 -3.79 15.18
C SER A 144 -27.32 -3.42 14.62
N ILE A 145 -27.77 -4.09 13.55
CA ILE A 145 -29.11 -3.91 12.98
C ILE A 145 -30.22 -4.37 13.94
N ARG A 146 -29.94 -5.31 14.86
CA ARG A 146 -30.92 -5.84 15.82
C ARG A 146 -30.86 -5.19 17.19
N SER A 147 -29.67 -4.91 17.69
CA SER A 147 -29.45 -4.32 19.00
C SER A 147 -29.45 -2.79 18.99
N GLU A 148 -29.61 -2.18 17.79
CA GLU A 148 -29.49 -0.74 17.52
C GLU A 148 -28.15 -0.12 17.99
N ASP A 149 -27.12 -0.96 18.20
CA ASP A 149 -25.81 -0.52 18.69
C ASP A 149 -24.90 -0.09 17.55
N ILE A 150 -24.96 1.21 17.25
CA ILE A 150 -24.12 1.88 16.25
C ILE A 150 -22.64 1.91 16.69
N VAL A 151 -22.34 1.91 18.00
CA VAL A 151 -20.96 2.02 18.51
C VAL A 151 -20.19 0.75 18.20
N SER A 152 -20.79 -0.42 18.41
CA SER A 152 -20.19 -1.70 18.03
C SER A 152 -19.89 -1.78 16.53
N PHE A 153 -20.81 -1.33 15.68
CA PHE A 153 -20.63 -1.29 14.22
C PHE A 153 -19.49 -0.35 13.78
N LEU A 154 -19.46 0.89 14.29
CA LEU A 154 -18.38 1.83 13.97
C LEU A 154 -17.00 1.29 14.38
N LEU A 155 -16.92 0.61 15.53
CA LEU A 155 -15.67 0.01 15.97
C LEU A 155 -15.22 -1.16 15.08
N ALA A 156 -16.16 -1.99 14.61
CA ALA A 156 -15.87 -3.05 13.64
C ALA A 156 -15.41 -2.49 12.27
N VAL A 157 -15.98 -1.37 11.80
CA VAL A 157 -15.48 -0.64 10.61
C VAL A 157 -14.05 -0.15 10.83
N ILE A 158 -13.75 0.45 11.98
CA ILE A 158 -12.40 0.92 12.33
C ILE A 158 -11.42 -0.25 12.34
N TYR A 159 -11.77 -1.40 12.91
CA TYR A 159 -10.93 -2.60 12.91
C TYR A 159 -10.67 -3.13 11.50
N ALA A 160 -11.69 -3.23 10.63
CA ALA A 160 -11.52 -3.67 9.25
C ALA A 160 -10.64 -2.70 8.43
N MET A 161 -10.89 -1.39 8.55
CA MET A 161 -10.18 -0.34 7.80
C MET A 161 -8.73 -0.12 8.27
N SER A 162 -8.47 -0.20 9.58
CA SER A 162 -7.13 0.04 10.13
C SER A 162 -6.29 -1.24 10.27
N GLY A 163 -6.90 -2.40 10.54
CA GLY A 163 -6.18 -3.65 10.74
C GLY A 163 -5.41 -4.12 9.50
N CYS A 164 -5.98 -3.95 8.31
CA CYS A 164 -5.33 -4.31 7.04
C CYS A 164 -4.03 -3.50 6.76
N PRO A 165 -4.04 -2.14 6.73
CA PRO A 165 -2.82 -1.37 6.53
C PRO A 165 -1.84 -1.46 7.71
N LEU A 166 -2.34 -1.55 8.95
CA LEU A 166 -1.50 -1.60 10.14
C LEU A 166 -0.69 -2.91 10.21
N SER A 167 -1.33 -4.05 9.98
CA SER A 167 -0.63 -5.36 9.92
C SER A 167 0.42 -5.41 8.81
N TYR A 168 0.08 -4.89 7.63
CA TYR A 168 1.01 -4.81 6.49
C TYR A 168 2.28 -4.02 6.83
N ILE A 169 2.12 -2.84 7.44
CA ILE A 169 3.23 -1.92 7.76
C ILE A 169 4.02 -2.39 8.98
N LEU A 170 3.35 -2.88 10.04
CA LEU A 170 4.01 -3.18 11.31
C LEU A 170 4.81 -4.48 11.32
N TRP A 171 4.34 -5.53 10.63
CA TRP A 171 5.01 -6.84 10.68
C TRP A 171 5.26 -7.49 9.32
N TYR A 172 4.33 -7.44 8.36
CA TYR A 172 4.54 -8.12 7.07
C TYR A 172 5.71 -7.50 6.28
N ARG A 173 5.74 -6.17 6.15
CA ARG A 173 6.82 -5.46 5.45
C ARG A 173 8.18 -5.56 6.17
N PRO A 174 8.28 -5.41 7.51
CA PRO A 174 9.52 -5.70 8.25
C PRO A 174 9.99 -7.15 8.11
N LEU A 175 9.09 -8.13 8.10
CA LEU A 175 9.43 -9.53 7.86
C LEU A 175 10.05 -9.72 6.47
N TYR A 176 9.39 -9.25 5.40
CA TYR A 176 9.91 -9.33 4.04
C TYR A 176 11.32 -8.74 3.92
N ARG A 177 11.53 -7.55 4.52
CA ARG A 177 12.84 -6.91 4.56
C ARG A 177 13.87 -7.71 5.38
N ALA A 178 13.47 -8.31 6.50
CA ALA A 178 14.34 -9.15 7.33
C ALA A 178 14.81 -10.39 6.55
N MET A 179 13.90 -11.10 5.88
CA MET A 179 14.24 -12.29 5.08
C MET A 179 15.20 -11.98 3.92
N ARG A 180 15.15 -10.76 3.34
CA ARG A 180 16.02 -10.32 2.24
C ARG A 180 17.37 -9.73 2.69
N THR A 181 17.46 -9.15 3.88
CA THR A 181 18.65 -8.41 4.34
C THR A 181 19.39 -9.05 5.52
N ASP A 182 18.89 -10.18 6.04
CA ASP A 182 19.38 -10.95 7.20
C ASP A 182 19.68 -10.08 8.44
N SER A 183 19.02 -8.93 8.55
CA SER A 183 19.29 -7.95 9.59
C SER A 183 18.55 -8.29 10.89
N VAL A 184 19.33 -8.56 11.93
CA VAL A 184 18.88 -8.85 13.30
C VAL A 184 17.93 -7.77 13.84
N VAL A 185 18.17 -6.50 13.51
CA VAL A 185 17.32 -5.39 13.98
C VAL A 185 15.92 -5.45 13.34
N THR A 186 15.82 -5.77 12.05
CA THR A 186 14.53 -5.96 11.38
C THR A 186 13.79 -7.22 11.84
N PHE A 187 14.52 -8.30 12.15
CA PHE A 187 13.92 -9.48 12.82
C PHE A 187 13.37 -9.13 14.21
N GLY A 188 14.14 -8.41 15.04
CA GLY A 188 13.68 -7.95 16.35
C GLY A 188 12.42 -7.08 16.27
N GLN A 189 12.37 -6.15 15.31
CA GLN A 189 11.18 -5.34 15.04
C GLN A 189 9.97 -6.21 14.65
N PHE A 190 10.16 -7.19 13.76
CA PHE A 190 9.10 -8.15 13.40
C PHE A 190 8.59 -8.89 14.65
N PHE A 191 9.47 -9.47 15.48
CA PHE A 191 9.05 -10.24 16.65
C PHE A 191 8.20 -9.42 17.63
N VAL A 192 8.54 -8.15 17.87
CA VAL A 192 7.75 -7.27 18.76
C VAL A 192 6.35 -7.03 18.20
N PHE A 193 6.24 -6.58 16.95
CA PHE A 193 4.93 -6.28 16.36
C PHE A 193 4.09 -7.52 16.07
N TYR A 194 4.72 -8.64 15.70
CA TYR A 194 4.02 -9.90 15.49
C TYR A 194 3.54 -10.52 16.81
N SER A 195 4.29 -10.36 17.91
CA SER A 195 3.81 -10.75 19.25
C SER A 195 2.61 -9.92 19.70
N ILE A 196 2.56 -8.61 19.38
CA ILE A 196 1.39 -7.77 19.63
C ILE A 196 0.19 -8.24 18.79
N HIS A 197 0.41 -8.62 17.53
CA HIS A 197 -0.63 -9.19 16.67
C HIS A 197 -1.16 -10.55 17.19
N VAL A 198 -0.28 -11.47 17.60
CA VAL A 198 -0.67 -12.74 18.26
C VAL A 198 -1.49 -12.46 19.51
N GLY A 199 -1.03 -11.54 20.36
CA GLY A 199 -1.76 -11.11 21.57
C GLY A 199 -3.14 -10.54 21.25
N PHE A 200 -3.25 -9.70 20.22
CA PHE A 200 -4.53 -9.18 19.73
C PHE A 200 -5.47 -10.30 19.25
N CYS A 201 -4.98 -11.26 18.47
CA CYS A 201 -5.81 -12.37 17.98
C CYS A 201 -6.30 -13.28 19.13
N VAL A 202 -5.46 -13.57 20.12
CA VAL A 202 -5.86 -14.33 21.32
C VAL A 202 -6.89 -13.55 22.16
N ILE A 203 -6.67 -12.25 22.36
CA ILE A 203 -7.61 -11.38 23.08
C ILE A 203 -8.94 -11.26 22.31
N ALA A 204 -8.92 -11.21 20.97
CA ALA A 204 -10.12 -11.17 20.13
C ALA A 204 -10.87 -12.51 20.14
N ALA A 205 -10.17 -13.65 20.15
CA ALA A 205 -10.77 -14.97 20.28
C ALA A 205 -11.48 -15.16 21.64
N ILE A 206 -10.94 -14.59 22.73
CA ILE A 206 -11.58 -14.63 24.05
C ILE A 206 -12.70 -13.59 24.15
N ALA A 207 -12.46 -12.37 23.64
CA ALA A 207 -13.27 -11.15 23.82
C ALA A 207 -13.71 -10.91 25.27
N PRO A 208 -12.77 -10.66 26.21
CA PRO A 208 -13.12 -10.42 27.62
C PRO A 208 -13.95 -9.13 27.78
N PRO A 209 -15.15 -9.20 28.43
CA PRO A 209 -16.10 -8.08 28.50
C PRO A 209 -15.60 -6.87 29.33
N ILE A 210 -14.48 -7.05 30.05
CA ILE A 210 -13.79 -5.98 30.80
C ILE A 210 -13.12 -4.99 29.85
N ILE A 211 -12.58 -5.48 28.71
CA ILE A 211 -11.83 -4.68 27.73
C ILE A 211 -12.76 -4.16 26.64
N PHE A 212 -13.71 -4.99 26.21
CA PHE A 212 -14.69 -4.65 25.17
C PHE A 212 -16.08 -4.48 25.78
N ARG A 213 -16.41 -3.24 26.18
CA ARG A 213 -17.78 -2.86 26.55
C ARG A 213 -18.63 -2.72 25.28
N GLY A 214 -19.11 -3.86 24.78
CA GLY A 214 -19.92 -3.95 23.56
C GLY A 214 -19.60 -5.23 22.78
N LYS A 215 -20.49 -5.65 21.89
CA LYS A 215 -20.38 -6.91 21.12
C LYS A 215 -19.44 -6.75 19.91
N THR A 216 -18.32 -6.06 20.10
CA THR A 216 -17.50 -5.48 19.01
C THR A 216 -16.54 -6.47 18.35
N LEU A 217 -16.24 -7.58 19.04
CA LEU A 217 -15.41 -8.68 18.56
C LEU A 217 -16.14 -10.01 18.72
N THR A 218 -15.97 -10.88 17.73
CA THR A 218 -16.56 -12.21 17.63
C THR A 218 -15.80 -13.26 18.46
N GLY A 219 -15.50 -12.95 19.72
CA GLY A 219 -14.87 -13.90 20.65
C GLY A 219 -15.87 -14.81 21.36
N ILE A 220 -15.38 -15.90 21.94
CA ILE A 220 -16.21 -16.97 22.52
C ILE A 220 -17.14 -16.49 23.64
N LEU A 221 -16.70 -15.56 24.50
CA LEU A 221 -17.52 -15.06 25.61
C LEU A 221 -18.75 -14.30 25.08
N VAL A 222 -18.52 -13.38 24.13
CA VAL A 222 -19.59 -12.64 23.44
C VAL A 222 -20.47 -13.59 22.63
N ALA A 223 -19.90 -14.60 21.97
CA ALA A 223 -20.65 -15.59 21.21
C ALA A 223 -21.66 -16.37 22.09
N ILE A 224 -21.26 -16.75 23.31
CA ILE A 224 -22.15 -17.42 24.29
C ILE A 224 -23.24 -16.48 24.79
N GLU A 225 -22.90 -15.24 25.13
CA GLU A 225 -23.87 -14.23 25.57
C GLU A 225 -24.93 -13.92 24.49
N VAL A 226 -24.51 -13.80 23.23
CA VAL A 226 -25.42 -13.54 22.10
C VAL A 226 -26.26 -14.78 21.77
N LEU A 227 -25.69 -15.99 21.81
CA LEU A 227 -26.40 -17.24 21.54
C LEU A 227 -27.59 -17.48 22.49
N ALA A 228 -27.49 -16.99 23.73
CA ALA A 228 -28.57 -17.08 24.72
C ALA A 228 -29.80 -16.20 24.38
N GLY A 229 -29.61 -15.15 23.60
CA GLY A 229 -30.70 -14.29 23.11
C GLY A 229 -31.15 -14.65 21.70
N ASP A 230 -30.21 -14.67 20.76
CA ASP A 230 -30.51 -14.66 19.34
C ASP A 230 -29.65 -15.67 18.57
N MET A 231 -30.19 -16.88 18.37
CA MET A 231 -29.44 -18.06 17.91
C MET A 231 -28.66 -17.81 16.61
N LEU A 232 -29.26 -17.08 15.65
CA LEU A 232 -28.62 -16.80 14.36
C LEU A 232 -27.34 -15.98 14.55
N VAL A 233 -27.39 -14.92 15.37
CA VAL A 233 -26.23 -14.06 15.59
C VAL A 233 -25.18 -14.77 16.45
N GLY A 234 -25.61 -15.56 17.43
CA GLY A 234 -24.72 -16.43 18.20
C GLY A 234 -23.88 -17.34 17.29
N VAL A 235 -24.51 -17.99 16.30
CA VAL A 235 -23.79 -18.83 15.32
C VAL A 235 -22.79 -18.01 14.48
N LEU A 236 -23.14 -16.79 14.03
CA LEU A 236 -22.21 -15.92 13.29
C LEU A 236 -20.98 -15.54 14.13
N TYR A 237 -21.18 -15.26 15.42
CA TYR A 237 -20.11 -14.96 16.37
C TYR A 237 -19.26 -16.21 16.67
N PHE A 238 -19.85 -17.40 16.77
CA PHE A 238 -19.11 -18.66 16.90
C PHE A 238 -18.21 -18.96 15.69
N ILE A 239 -18.65 -18.65 14.47
CA ILE A 239 -17.79 -18.79 13.27
C ILE A 239 -16.62 -17.79 13.32
N GLY A 240 -16.86 -16.55 13.75
CA GLY A 240 -15.81 -15.56 13.96
C GLY A 240 -14.80 -15.99 15.02
N PHE A 241 -15.26 -16.59 16.12
CA PHE A 241 -14.39 -17.18 17.14
C PHE A 241 -13.49 -18.27 16.55
N VAL A 242 -14.05 -19.19 15.73
CA VAL A 242 -13.26 -20.23 15.06
C VAL A 242 -12.18 -19.62 14.17
N PHE A 243 -12.48 -18.54 13.42
CA PHE A 243 -11.47 -17.85 12.63
C PHE A 243 -10.38 -17.20 13.49
N PHE A 244 -10.72 -16.45 14.54
CA PHE A 244 -9.73 -15.85 15.44
C PHE A 244 -8.90 -16.90 16.21
N ALA A 245 -9.48 -18.05 16.56
CA ALA A 245 -8.78 -19.16 17.19
C ALA A 245 -7.79 -19.84 16.23
N LEU A 246 -8.22 -20.13 14.98
CA LEU A 246 -7.34 -20.69 13.95
C LEU A 246 -6.20 -19.72 13.60
N GLU A 247 -6.51 -18.43 13.44
CA GLU A 247 -5.51 -17.39 13.17
C GLU A 247 -4.50 -17.26 14.32
N SER A 248 -4.96 -17.34 15.57
CA SER A 248 -4.07 -17.36 16.73
C SER A 248 -3.12 -18.56 16.71
N LEU A 249 -3.61 -19.75 16.38
CA LEU A 249 -2.78 -20.97 16.29
C LEU A 249 -1.76 -20.90 15.15
N ILE A 250 -2.18 -20.44 13.96
CA ILE A 250 -1.30 -20.25 12.80
C ILE A 250 -0.23 -19.20 13.12
N SER A 251 -0.62 -18.06 13.70
CA SER A 251 0.33 -16.99 14.04
C SER A 251 1.31 -17.38 15.15
N ILE A 252 0.90 -18.18 16.16
CA ILE A 252 1.84 -18.76 17.14
C ILE A 252 2.83 -19.72 16.45
N TRP A 253 2.36 -20.56 15.52
CA TRP A 253 3.21 -21.48 14.77
C TRP A 253 4.22 -20.74 13.88
N VAL A 254 3.78 -19.68 13.19
CA VAL A 254 4.67 -18.82 12.39
C VAL A 254 5.72 -18.16 13.30
N LEU A 255 5.33 -17.63 14.45
CA LEU A 255 6.25 -17.01 15.42
C LEU A 255 7.35 -17.99 15.85
N GLU A 256 6.98 -19.23 16.19
CA GLU A 256 7.94 -20.30 16.52
C GLU A 256 8.88 -20.61 15.35
N ARG A 257 8.34 -20.73 14.12
CA ARG A 257 9.15 -21.02 12.92
C ARG A 257 10.13 -19.90 12.58
N VAL A 258 9.71 -18.62 12.69
CA VAL A 258 10.63 -17.48 12.49
C VAL A 258 11.68 -17.43 13.61
N TYR A 259 11.30 -17.72 14.86
CA TYR A 259 12.25 -17.79 15.97
C TYR A 259 13.31 -18.89 15.79
N MET A 260 12.89 -20.08 15.37
CA MET A 260 13.82 -21.19 15.07
C MET A 260 14.72 -20.88 13.88
N TYR A 261 14.21 -20.21 12.83
CA TYR A 261 15.02 -19.74 11.70
C TYR A 261 16.09 -18.74 12.16
N PHE A 262 15.67 -17.70 12.89
CA PHE A 262 16.56 -16.67 13.43
C PHE A 262 17.63 -17.24 14.39
N ARG A 263 17.28 -18.25 15.19
CA ARG A 263 18.22 -18.92 16.10
C ARG A 263 19.18 -19.87 15.38
N GLY A 264 18.76 -20.50 14.28
CA GLY A 264 19.58 -21.45 13.50
C GLY A 264 20.66 -20.80 12.64
N HIS A 265 20.59 -19.49 12.42
CA HIS A 265 21.58 -18.67 11.70
C HIS A 265 22.66 -18.06 12.62
N ARG A 266 22.83 -18.56 13.85
CA ARG A 266 23.66 -17.96 14.90
C ARG A 266 24.66 -18.92 15.54
#